data_AF-A0A961H6M6-F1
#
_entry.id   AF-A0A961H6M6-F1
#
_cell.length_a   1.000
_cell.length_b   1.000
_cell.length_c   1.000
_cell.angle_alpha   90.00
_cell.angle_beta   90.00
_cell.angle_gamma   90.00
#
_symmetry.space_group_name_H-M   'P 1'
#
loop_
_entity.id
_entity.type
_entity.pdbx_description
1 polymer ?
#
loop_
_entity_poly.entity_id
_entity_poly.type
_entity_poly.pdbx_seq_one_letter_code
_entity_poly.pdbx_strand_id
1 'polypeptide(L)'
;AVRHGAVASRSLRLVPHALLSYLDDAERADYLATLTAVTYPPGAVIFTEGGPGERFMFVTGGNASVTVGGEDVASVGAGSILGELALLRGTRRTATCVATEEVTGYQGTLEHLLDLFDRSPDAGRDLAELTARRIAPRVPAVRVTLPDGGALRLRPLLATDHDAFMHVYESWPPRKRYMRFFSAAPPDHVLRQLIDIDFVDHFAWIAFADNGDGIDEPTEAVGSARYIRVDDPASAQIAFGVAEDWQRRGVASVLIAALGAAAQVNGITEFTAEVLSENLASQALLRKFAMVFDFSEAGELHGTGPVADPSIALSDDEAEAMAQAAALITQVQ
;
A
#
# COMPACT_ATOMS: atom_id res chain seq x y z
N ALA A 1 10.12 36.35 -3.97
CA ALA A 1 10.45 35.53 -5.15
C ALA A 1 11.17 34.28 -4.68
N VAL A 2 10.85 33.11 -5.26
CA VAL A 2 11.52 31.85 -4.96
C VAL A 2 12.99 31.96 -5.34
N ARG A 3 13.90 31.54 -4.45
CA ARG A 3 15.35 31.57 -4.69
C ARG A 3 15.86 30.17 -5.00
N HIS A 4 16.73 30.07 -6.00
CA HIS A 4 17.45 28.87 -6.40
C HIS A 4 18.95 29.15 -6.25
N GLY A 5 19.72 28.24 -5.67
CA GLY A 5 21.17 28.42 -5.55
C GLY A 5 21.86 27.41 -4.64
N ALA A 6 23.19 27.34 -4.72
CA ALA A 6 24.01 26.45 -3.90
C ALA A 6 23.93 26.83 -2.41
N VAL A 7 23.64 25.85 -1.55
CA VAL A 7 23.71 26.03 -0.10
C VAL A 7 25.18 25.94 0.33
N ALA A 8 25.59 26.83 1.23
CA ALA A 8 26.94 26.81 1.78
C ALA A 8 27.27 25.44 2.40
N SER A 9 28.46 24.90 2.11
CA SER A 9 28.92 23.56 2.51
C SER A 9 28.87 23.23 4.01
N ARG A 10 28.65 24.24 4.87
CA ARG A 10 28.45 24.06 6.32
C ARG A 10 27.04 23.58 6.72
N SER A 11 26.03 23.74 5.85
CA SER A 11 24.62 23.47 6.21
C SER A 11 24.15 22.04 5.89
N LEU A 12 24.96 21.26 5.16
CA LEU A 12 24.62 19.89 4.74
C LEU A 12 24.73 18.85 5.88
N ARG A 13 25.52 19.13 6.92
CA ARG A 13 25.78 18.19 8.04
C ARG A 13 24.57 17.96 8.97
N LEU A 14 23.53 18.77 8.85
CA LEU A 14 22.45 18.86 9.84
C LEU A 14 21.06 18.81 9.23
N VAL A 15 20.91 18.29 8.00
CA VAL A 15 19.56 18.11 7.43
C VAL A 15 18.82 17.06 8.26
N PRO A 16 17.84 17.45 9.10
CA PRO A 16 17.21 16.53 10.02
C PRO A 16 16.03 15.89 9.31
N HIS A 17 16.31 15.03 8.33
CA HIS A 17 15.28 14.32 7.57
C HIS A 17 15.46 12.81 7.74
N ALA A 18 14.42 12.11 8.21
CA ALA A 18 14.49 10.68 8.55
C ALA A 18 15.06 9.84 7.40
N LEU A 19 14.58 10.06 6.16
CA LEU A 19 15.08 9.34 4.98
C LEU A 19 16.56 9.60 4.66
N LEU A 20 17.10 10.78 5.00
CA LEU A 20 18.50 11.12 4.75
C LEU A 20 19.42 10.66 5.89
N SER A 21 18.85 10.25 7.02
CA SER A 21 19.60 9.75 8.17
C SER A 21 20.24 8.38 7.92
N TYR A 22 19.77 7.66 6.90
CA TYR A 22 20.34 6.39 6.45
C TYR A 22 21.66 6.54 5.68
N LEU A 23 21.96 7.73 5.18
CA LEU A 23 23.22 8.03 4.49
C LEU A 23 24.23 8.57 5.48
N ASP A 24 25.49 8.15 5.37
CA ASP A 24 26.56 8.78 6.12
C ASP A 24 26.75 10.26 5.71
N ASP A 25 27.54 11.02 6.46
CA ASP A 25 27.68 12.46 6.20
C ASP A 25 28.29 12.78 4.83
N ALA A 26 29.13 11.91 4.27
CA ALA A 26 29.74 12.10 2.96
C ALA A 26 28.77 11.72 1.84
N GLU A 27 28.09 10.57 1.96
CA GLU A 27 27.05 10.12 1.04
C GLU A 27 25.88 11.10 0.99
N ARG A 28 25.46 11.62 2.15
CA ARG A 28 24.38 12.60 2.24
C ARG A 28 24.75 13.91 1.55
N ALA A 29 25.99 14.37 1.72
CA ALA A 29 26.46 15.58 1.06
C ALA A 29 26.56 15.40 -0.46
N ASP A 30 27.05 14.25 -0.93
CA ASP A 30 27.09 13.87 -2.35
C ASP A 30 25.68 13.82 -2.95
N TYR A 31 24.77 13.08 -2.32
CA TYR A 31 23.38 12.96 -2.76
C TYR A 31 22.68 14.32 -2.81
N LEU A 32 22.76 15.13 -1.75
CA LEU A 32 22.14 16.46 -1.73
C LEU A 32 22.73 17.42 -2.77
N ALA A 33 23.99 17.23 -3.19
CA ALA A 33 24.60 18.03 -4.25
C ALA A 33 24.01 17.74 -5.64
N THR A 34 23.35 16.59 -5.82
CA THR A 34 22.59 16.27 -7.04
C THR A 34 21.23 16.98 -7.09
N LEU A 35 20.73 17.45 -5.94
CA LEU A 35 19.42 18.09 -5.82
C LEU A 35 19.48 19.61 -6.01
N THR A 36 18.34 20.22 -6.30
CA THR A 36 18.21 21.69 -6.39
C THR A 36 17.80 22.26 -5.04
N ALA A 37 18.67 23.05 -4.43
CA ALA A 37 18.30 23.78 -3.21
C ALA A 37 17.39 24.98 -3.51
N VAL A 38 16.35 25.12 -2.68
CA VAL A 38 15.25 26.07 -2.86
C VAL A 38 14.89 26.78 -1.56
N THR A 39 14.39 28.01 -1.69
CA THR A 39 13.80 28.78 -0.59
C THR A 39 12.51 29.45 -1.03
N TYR A 40 11.45 29.22 -0.26
CA TYR A 40 10.10 29.74 -0.46
C TYR A 40 9.76 30.72 0.67
N PRO A 41 9.43 32.00 0.37
CA PRO A 41 8.99 32.93 1.41
C PRO A 41 7.58 32.57 1.92
N PRO A 42 7.16 33.10 3.09
CA PRO A 42 5.80 32.93 3.59
C PRO A 42 4.75 33.31 2.54
N GLY A 43 3.70 32.50 2.44
CA GLY A 43 2.61 32.63 1.45
C GLY A 43 2.93 32.09 0.05
N ALA A 44 4.16 31.65 -0.23
CA ALA A 44 4.50 31.09 -1.52
C ALA A 44 3.93 29.67 -1.69
N VAL A 45 3.34 29.41 -2.86
CA VAL A 45 2.86 28.08 -3.24
C VAL A 45 4.06 27.22 -3.66
N ILE A 46 4.24 26.09 -2.97
CA ILE A 46 5.28 25.10 -3.27
C ILE A 46 4.77 24.11 -4.33
N PHE A 47 3.55 23.60 -4.13
CA PHE A 47 2.82 22.69 -5.02
C PHE A 47 1.35 23.09 -5.10
N THR A 48 0.71 22.79 -6.23
CA THR A 48 -0.72 23.08 -6.47
C THR A 48 -1.42 21.78 -6.83
N GLU A 49 -2.55 21.51 -6.19
CA GLU A 49 -3.43 20.39 -6.49
C GLU A 49 -3.80 20.35 -7.98
N GLY A 50 -3.83 19.15 -8.58
CA GLY A 50 -4.02 18.97 -10.03
C GLY A 50 -2.80 19.34 -10.91
N GLY A 51 -1.76 19.94 -10.32
CA GLY A 51 -0.51 20.25 -11.02
C GLY A 51 0.35 19.02 -11.33
N PRO A 52 1.48 19.17 -12.03
CA PRO A 52 2.39 18.06 -12.36
C PRO A 52 3.07 17.43 -11.14
N GLY A 53 3.09 16.09 -11.09
CA GLY A 53 3.67 15.26 -10.02
C GLY A 53 5.19 15.06 -10.07
N GLU A 54 5.91 15.68 -11.00
CA GLU A 54 7.27 15.28 -11.44
C GLU A 54 8.44 15.62 -10.50
N ARG A 55 8.16 16.19 -9.33
CA ARG A 55 9.21 16.60 -8.37
C ARG A 55 8.80 16.37 -6.92
N PHE A 56 9.75 16.08 -6.05
CA PHE A 56 9.55 16.07 -4.60
C PHE A 56 10.37 17.20 -3.96
N MET A 57 10.16 17.44 -2.66
CA MET A 57 10.98 18.34 -1.87
C MET A 57 11.26 17.77 -0.47
N PHE A 58 12.53 17.64 -0.09
CA PHE A 58 12.91 17.51 1.32
C PHE A 58 12.83 18.88 1.98
N VAL A 59 12.02 19.00 3.04
CA VAL A 59 11.91 20.22 3.83
C VAL A 59 12.99 20.20 4.92
N THR A 60 13.88 21.17 4.90
CA THR A 60 15.00 21.26 5.85
C THR A 60 14.84 22.37 6.89
N GLY A 61 13.91 23.29 6.65
CA GLY A 61 13.59 24.38 7.56
C GLY A 61 12.26 25.02 7.20
N GLY A 62 11.57 25.54 8.19
CA GLY A 62 10.25 26.15 8.03
C GLY A 62 9.10 25.14 8.08
N ASN A 63 7.91 25.63 7.75
CA ASN A 63 6.66 24.90 7.81
C ASN A 63 5.74 25.31 6.63
N ALA A 64 4.99 24.34 6.12
CA ALA A 64 4.01 24.54 5.06
C ALA A 64 2.66 23.90 5.44
N SER A 65 1.56 24.55 5.06
CA SER A 65 0.23 23.95 5.13
C SER A 65 -0.03 23.07 3.91
N VAL A 66 -0.84 22.05 4.08
CA VAL A 66 -1.29 21.13 3.04
C VAL A 66 -2.80 21.15 3.00
N THR A 67 -3.36 21.48 1.84
CA THR A 67 -4.81 21.53 1.62
C THR A 67 -5.25 20.59 0.50
N VAL A 68 -6.45 20.01 0.63
CA VAL A 68 -7.10 19.18 -0.40
C VAL A 68 -8.52 19.67 -0.58
N GLY A 69 -8.91 20.00 -1.82
CA GLY A 69 -10.23 20.58 -2.07
C GLY A 69 -10.47 21.91 -1.34
N GLY A 70 -9.40 22.59 -0.92
CA GLY A 70 -9.45 23.84 -0.15
C GLY A 70 -9.48 23.68 1.37
N GLU A 71 -9.64 22.46 1.90
CA GLU A 71 -9.65 22.18 3.34
C GLU A 71 -8.24 21.88 3.85
N ASP A 72 -7.87 22.40 5.04
CA ASP A 72 -6.59 22.11 5.70
C ASP A 72 -6.57 20.66 6.20
N VAL A 73 -5.68 19.85 5.65
CA VAL A 73 -5.56 18.42 5.99
C VAL A 73 -4.32 18.08 6.80
N ALA A 74 -3.26 18.90 6.70
CA ALA A 74 -2.02 18.70 7.43
C ALA A 74 -1.13 19.95 7.47
N SER A 75 -0.15 19.95 8.36
CA SER A 75 0.99 20.86 8.37
C SER A 75 2.27 20.05 8.33
N VAL A 76 3.25 20.46 7.53
CA VAL A 76 4.53 19.77 7.38
C VAL A 76 5.70 20.69 7.70
N GLY A 77 6.55 20.26 8.63
CA GLY A 77 7.73 21.00 9.06
C GLY A 77 9.04 20.42 8.55
N ALA A 78 10.14 21.01 9.00
CA ALA A 78 11.49 20.47 8.81
C ALA A 78 11.57 18.96 9.13
N GLY A 79 12.24 18.23 8.25
CA GLY A 79 12.36 16.77 8.32
C GLY A 79 11.26 15.99 7.60
N SER A 80 10.32 16.69 6.97
CA SER A 80 9.28 16.10 6.13
C SER A 80 9.67 16.12 4.65
N ILE A 81 9.06 15.22 3.88
CA ILE A 81 9.05 15.25 2.43
C ILE A 81 7.69 15.73 1.91
N LEU A 82 7.72 16.51 0.84
CA LEU A 82 6.56 17.02 0.13
C LEU A 82 6.55 16.55 -1.32
N GLY A 83 5.37 16.23 -1.83
CA GLY A 83 5.17 15.90 -3.23
C GLY A 83 5.70 14.53 -3.65
N GLU A 84 6.17 13.72 -2.71
CA GLU A 84 6.58 12.33 -2.91
C GLU A 84 5.42 11.47 -3.38
N LEU A 85 4.22 11.72 -2.84
CA LEU A 85 3.01 10.97 -3.17
C LEU A 85 2.78 10.97 -4.67
N ALA A 86 2.52 12.13 -5.27
CA ALA A 86 2.27 12.22 -6.72
C ALA A 86 3.47 11.79 -7.59
N LEU A 87 4.69 11.90 -7.06
CA LEU A 87 5.90 11.56 -7.81
C LEU A 87 6.10 10.04 -7.96
N LEU A 88 6.07 9.30 -6.85
CA LEU A 88 6.27 7.84 -6.84
C LEU A 88 5.22 7.06 -7.63
N ARG A 89 4.12 7.75 -7.86
CA ARG A 89 2.83 7.23 -8.28
C ARG A 89 2.54 7.57 -9.74
N GLY A 90 3.13 8.65 -10.25
CA GLY A 90 2.95 9.09 -11.62
C GLY A 90 1.68 9.93 -11.84
N THR A 91 1.05 10.40 -10.75
CA THR A 91 -0.16 11.22 -10.77
C THR A 91 0.07 12.72 -10.85
N ARG A 92 -1.05 13.44 -10.98
CA ARG A 92 -1.13 14.86 -10.63
C ARG A 92 -1.04 15.05 -9.11
N ARG A 93 -0.69 16.26 -8.69
CA ARG A 93 -0.65 16.63 -7.26
C ARG A 93 -1.99 16.39 -6.59
N THR A 94 -1.96 15.67 -5.48
CA THR A 94 -3.14 15.34 -4.66
C THR A 94 -3.51 16.45 -3.67
N ALA A 95 -2.64 17.44 -3.49
CA ALA A 95 -2.82 18.52 -2.52
C ALA A 95 -2.08 19.79 -2.96
N THR A 96 -2.54 20.93 -2.47
CA THR A 96 -1.82 22.20 -2.54
C THR A 96 -0.95 22.35 -1.29
N CYS A 97 0.28 22.84 -1.47
CA CYS A 97 1.20 23.11 -0.36
C CYS A 97 1.63 24.57 -0.38
N VAL A 98 1.43 25.29 0.73
CA VAL A 98 1.74 26.71 0.86
C VAL A 98 2.67 26.92 2.04
N ALA A 99 3.78 27.63 1.82
CA ALA A 99 4.72 28.00 2.87
C ALA A 99 4.01 28.91 3.89
N THR A 100 3.89 28.48 5.15
CA THR A 100 3.30 29.32 6.22
C THR A 100 4.34 30.23 6.86
N GLU A 101 5.60 29.82 6.80
CA GLU A 101 6.78 30.61 7.11
C GLU A 101 7.83 30.47 5.98
N GLU A 102 9.06 30.97 6.18
CA GLU A 102 10.12 30.74 5.19
C GLU A 102 10.49 29.25 5.17
N VAL A 103 10.25 28.58 4.05
CA VAL A 103 10.54 27.16 3.85
C VAL A 103 11.82 26.98 3.03
N THR A 104 12.75 26.21 3.56
CA THR A 104 14.00 25.84 2.87
C THR A 104 14.04 24.33 2.62
N GLY A 105 14.69 23.92 1.54
CA GLY A 105 14.81 22.51 1.24
C GLY A 105 15.54 22.18 -0.05
N TYR A 106 15.45 20.90 -0.44
CA TYR A 106 16.07 20.36 -1.66
C TYR A 106 15.00 19.68 -2.51
N GLN A 107 14.97 20.00 -3.81
CA GLN A 107 14.06 19.41 -4.79
C GLN A 107 14.77 18.44 -5.72
N GLY A 108 14.09 17.34 -6.02
CA GLY A 108 14.55 16.31 -6.94
C GLY A 108 13.40 15.69 -7.74
N THR A 109 13.75 14.77 -8.62
CA THR A 109 12.84 14.00 -9.49
C THR A 109 12.72 12.55 -9.01
N LEU A 110 11.95 11.72 -9.70
CA LEU A 110 11.83 10.29 -9.39
C LEU A 110 13.18 9.58 -9.45
N GLU A 111 14.02 9.90 -10.44
CA GLU A 111 15.38 9.35 -10.58
C GLU A 111 16.23 9.58 -9.33
N HIS A 112 16.08 10.73 -8.68
CA HIS A 112 16.80 11.02 -7.45
C HIS A 112 16.26 10.22 -6.26
N LEU A 113 14.93 9.97 -6.17
CA LEU A 113 14.40 9.06 -5.14
C LEU A 113 14.88 7.62 -5.36
N LEU A 114 14.94 7.16 -6.61
CA LEU A 114 15.46 5.84 -6.94
C LEU A 114 16.95 5.71 -6.58
N ASP A 115 17.77 6.74 -6.85
CA ASP A 115 19.17 6.77 -6.39
C ASP A 115 19.27 6.70 -4.85
N LEU A 116 18.38 7.38 -4.13
CA LEU A 116 18.33 7.26 -2.66
C LEU A 116 18.00 5.84 -2.21
N PHE A 117 17.09 5.15 -2.89
CA PHE A 117 16.70 3.78 -2.56
C PHE A 117 17.80 2.77 -2.90
N ASP A 118 18.53 2.99 -4.00
CA ASP A 118 19.69 2.18 -4.39
C ASP A 118 20.82 2.31 -3.35
N ARG A 119 21.00 3.51 -2.79
CA ARG A 119 21.95 3.75 -1.68
C ARG A 119 21.46 3.18 -0.35
N SER A 120 20.16 3.23 -0.09
CA SER A 120 19.55 2.70 1.13
C SER A 120 18.14 2.17 0.89
N PRO A 121 17.97 0.84 0.86
CA PRO A 121 16.64 0.22 0.80
C PRO A 121 15.73 0.61 1.98
N ASP A 122 16.30 0.95 3.13
CA ASP A 122 15.57 1.36 4.32
C ASP A 122 14.90 2.73 4.15
N ALA A 123 15.53 3.64 3.41
CA ALA A 123 14.89 4.90 3.02
C ALA A 123 13.66 4.67 2.12
N GLY A 124 13.70 3.65 1.24
CA GLY A 124 12.54 3.23 0.45
C GLY A 124 11.39 2.75 1.32
N ARG A 125 11.68 1.89 2.30
CA ARG A 125 10.67 1.36 3.23
C ARG A 125 10.00 2.45 4.05
N ASP A 126 10.77 3.35 4.65
CA ASP A 126 10.22 4.44 5.46
C ASP A 126 9.37 5.41 4.62
N LEU A 127 9.76 5.64 3.36
CA LEU A 127 8.98 6.47 2.45
C LEU A 127 7.67 5.80 2.03
N ALA A 128 7.68 4.48 1.82
CA ALA A 128 6.46 3.70 1.59
C ALA A 128 5.52 3.77 2.81
N GLU A 129 6.05 3.62 4.03
CA GLU A 129 5.26 3.74 5.26
C GLU A 129 4.67 5.14 5.44
N LEU A 130 5.47 6.18 5.23
CA LEU A 130 5.01 7.57 5.30
C LEU A 130 3.89 7.83 4.27
N THR A 131 4.06 7.33 3.05
CA THR A 131 3.08 7.43 1.97
C THR A 131 1.79 6.73 2.37
N ALA A 132 1.86 5.50 2.88
CA ALA A 132 0.72 4.75 3.37
C ALA A 132 -0.04 5.49 4.49
N ARG A 133 0.67 6.06 5.47
CA ARG A 133 0.07 6.89 6.55
C ARG A 133 -0.69 8.10 6.02
N ARG A 134 -0.25 8.68 4.91
CA ARG A 134 -0.95 9.82 4.28
C ARG A 134 -2.20 9.36 3.53
N ILE A 135 -2.23 8.14 3.01
CA ILE A 135 -3.38 7.61 2.26
C ILE A 135 -4.42 6.99 3.19
N ALA A 136 -4.00 6.37 4.30
CA ALA A 136 -4.86 5.62 5.21
C ALA A 136 -6.16 6.34 5.58
N PRO A 137 -6.13 7.63 5.99
CA PRO A 137 -7.35 8.33 6.40
C PRO A 137 -8.32 8.62 5.26
N ARG A 138 -7.88 8.45 4.00
CA ARG A 138 -8.67 8.75 2.80
C ARG A 138 -9.41 7.53 2.26
N VAL A 139 -9.00 6.31 2.63
CA VAL A 139 -9.63 5.07 2.12
C VAL A 139 -10.61 4.53 3.17
N PRO A 140 -11.92 4.66 2.96
CA PRO A 140 -12.90 4.17 3.93
C PRO A 140 -12.89 2.66 3.99
N ALA A 141 -13.06 2.11 5.20
CA ALA A 141 -13.31 0.68 5.35
C ALA A 141 -14.73 0.35 4.88
N VAL A 142 -14.84 -0.68 4.05
CA VAL A 142 -16.12 -1.20 3.54
C VAL A 142 -16.65 -2.24 4.51
N ARG A 143 -17.85 -2.02 5.01
CA ARG A 143 -18.55 -2.98 5.86
C ARG A 143 -19.21 -4.06 4.99
N VAL A 144 -18.95 -5.33 5.28
CA VAL A 144 -19.54 -6.48 4.57
C VAL A 144 -20.25 -7.40 5.55
N THR A 145 -21.46 -7.85 5.18
CA THR A 145 -22.23 -8.78 6.02
C THR A 145 -21.92 -10.24 5.65
N LEU A 146 -21.63 -11.07 6.65
CA LEU A 146 -21.39 -12.50 6.48
C LEU A 146 -22.71 -13.29 6.46
N PRO A 147 -22.71 -14.51 5.87
CA PRO A 147 -23.91 -15.37 5.85
C PRO A 147 -24.47 -15.75 7.22
N ASP A 148 -23.65 -15.71 8.27
CA ASP A 148 -24.05 -16.00 9.65
C ASP A 148 -24.62 -14.78 10.39
N GLY A 149 -24.73 -13.63 9.73
CA GLY A 149 -25.18 -12.36 10.30
C GLY A 149 -24.08 -11.54 10.98
N GLY A 150 -22.85 -12.08 11.09
CA GLY A 150 -21.68 -11.29 11.48
C GLY A 150 -21.31 -10.24 10.44
N ALA A 151 -20.43 -9.32 10.79
CA ALA A 151 -19.94 -8.32 9.84
C ALA A 151 -18.42 -8.21 9.88
N LEU A 152 -17.86 -7.83 8.74
CA LEU A 152 -16.46 -7.51 8.55
C LEU A 152 -16.32 -6.04 8.15
N ARG A 153 -15.17 -5.44 8.48
CA ARG A 153 -14.68 -4.22 7.84
C ARG A 153 -13.45 -4.57 7.02
N LEU A 154 -13.48 -4.25 5.73
CA LEU A 154 -12.39 -4.49 4.81
C LEU A 154 -11.83 -3.16 4.31
N ARG A 155 -10.50 -3.08 4.21
CA ARG A 155 -9.80 -1.99 3.54
C ARG A 155 -8.53 -2.51 2.89
N PRO A 156 -7.92 -1.78 1.94
CA PRO A 156 -6.63 -2.17 1.41
C PRO A 156 -5.60 -2.29 2.53
N LEU A 157 -4.71 -3.27 2.43
CA LEU A 157 -3.60 -3.48 3.35
C LEU A 157 -2.58 -2.36 3.15
N LEU A 158 -2.26 -1.66 4.21
CA LEU A 158 -1.31 -0.55 4.22
C LEU A 158 0.01 -1.01 4.84
N ALA A 159 1.10 -0.30 4.53
CA ALA A 159 2.41 -0.58 5.11
C ALA A 159 2.41 -0.52 6.65
N THR A 160 1.53 0.29 7.24
CA THR A 160 1.34 0.41 8.70
C THR A 160 0.67 -0.80 9.34
N ASP A 161 0.09 -1.71 8.57
CA ASP A 161 -0.65 -2.87 9.08
C ASP A 161 0.24 -4.07 9.38
N HIS A 162 1.57 -3.89 9.36
CA HIS A 162 2.54 -4.97 9.60
C HIS A 162 2.15 -5.82 10.82
N ASP A 163 1.89 -5.19 11.96
CA ASP A 163 1.60 -5.92 13.20
C ASP A 163 0.24 -6.63 13.15
N ALA A 164 -0.78 -6.01 12.55
CA ALA A 164 -2.09 -6.63 12.37
C ALA A 164 -2.03 -7.83 11.40
N PHE A 165 -1.27 -7.71 10.31
CA PHE A 165 -1.02 -8.78 9.36
C PHE A 165 -0.24 -9.93 10.02
N MET A 166 0.82 -9.59 10.77
CA MET A 166 1.62 -10.56 11.50
C MET A 166 0.82 -11.27 12.57
N HIS A 167 -0.10 -10.61 13.27
CA HIS A 167 -0.98 -11.25 14.24
C HIS A 167 -1.86 -12.35 13.62
N VAL A 168 -2.48 -12.06 12.46
CA VAL A 168 -3.23 -13.08 11.70
C VAL A 168 -2.33 -14.24 11.30
N TYR A 169 -1.14 -13.92 10.80
CA TYR A 169 -0.17 -14.89 10.35
C TYR A 169 0.36 -15.78 11.49
N GLU A 170 0.68 -15.21 12.65
CA GLU A 170 1.19 -15.90 13.83
C GLU A 170 0.13 -16.77 14.51
N SER A 171 -1.15 -16.40 14.39
CA SER A 171 -2.28 -17.20 14.89
C SER A 171 -2.42 -18.55 14.16
N TRP A 172 -1.76 -18.74 13.01
CA TRP A 172 -1.89 -19.98 12.25
C TRP A 172 -0.99 -21.12 12.78
N PRO A 173 -1.54 -22.35 12.90
CA PRO A 173 -0.74 -23.55 13.14
C PRO A 173 0.41 -23.67 12.12
N PRO A 174 1.59 -24.21 12.51
CA PRO A 174 2.75 -24.34 11.62
C PRO A 174 2.45 -25.01 10.26
N ARG A 175 1.52 -25.97 10.25
CA ARG A 175 1.06 -26.64 9.02
C ARG A 175 0.35 -25.68 8.06
N LYS A 176 -0.42 -24.71 8.55
CA LYS A 176 -1.09 -23.69 7.71
C LYS A 176 -0.10 -22.65 7.18
N ARG A 177 0.90 -22.28 7.99
CA ARG A 177 2.02 -21.43 7.52
C ARG A 177 2.79 -22.11 6.39
N TYR A 178 3.08 -23.40 6.56
CA TYR A 178 3.65 -24.24 5.50
C TYR A 178 2.77 -24.31 4.27
N MET A 179 1.45 -24.50 4.41
CA MET A 179 0.55 -24.54 3.24
C MET A 179 0.44 -23.21 2.48
N ARG A 180 0.76 -22.08 3.12
CA ARG A 180 0.67 -20.74 2.54
C ARG A 180 1.98 -20.31 1.86
N PHE A 181 3.12 -20.70 2.42
CA PHE A 181 4.46 -20.23 2.02
C PHE A 181 5.43 -21.34 1.67
N PHE A 182 4.93 -22.58 1.59
CA PHE A 182 5.74 -23.80 1.43
C PHE A 182 6.89 -23.91 2.47
N SER A 183 6.74 -23.24 3.62
CA SER A 183 7.73 -23.14 4.70
C SER A 183 7.07 -22.89 6.06
N ALA A 184 7.66 -23.44 7.14
CA ALA A 184 7.11 -23.31 8.50
C ALA A 184 7.21 -21.87 9.07
N ALA A 185 8.15 -21.08 8.54
CA ALA A 185 8.25 -19.65 8.70
C ALA A 185 8.90 -19.05 7.43
N PRO A 186 8.26 -18.12 6.72
CA PRO A 186 8.88 -17.40 5.64
C PRO A 186 9.96 -16.48 6.25
N PRO A 187 11.11 -16.31 5.57
CA PRO A 187 12.12 -15.35 5.99
C PRO A 187 11.56 -13.92 6.09
N ASP A 188 12.15 -13.07 6.94
CA ASP A 188 11.73 -11.66 7.12
C ASP A 188 11.69 -10.85 5.83
N HIS A 189 12.53 -11.19 4.83
CA HIS A 189 12.50 -10.52 3.53
C HIS A 189 11.25 -10.89 2.72
N VAL A 190 10.74 -12.12 2.83
CA VAL A 190 9.47 -12.53 2.22
C VAL A 190 8.31 -11.85 2.93
N LEU A 191 8.33 -11.75 4.26
CA LEU A 191 7.30 -11.00 5.01
C LEU A 191 7.27 -9.51 4.63
N ARG A 192 8.45 -8.90 4.39
CA ARG A 192 8.54 -7.53 3.89
C ARG A 192 7.98 -7.36 2.49
N GLN A 193 8.28 -8.29 1.58
CA GLN A 193 7.68 -8.30 0.24
C GLN A 193 6.16 -8.46 0.28
N LEU A 194 5.60 -9.08 1.33
CA LEU A 194 4.16 -9.20 1.49
C LEU A 194 3.46 -7.89 1.91
N ILE A 195 4.20 -6.86 2.29
CA ILE A 195 3.65 -5.56 2.72
C ILE A 195 4.08 -4.44 1.75
N ASP A 196 5.07 -4.72 0.90
CA ASP A 196 5.46 -3.88 -0.23
C ASP A 196 4.42 -3.95 -1.36
N ILE A 197 3.35 -3.17 -1.20
CA ILE A 197 2.14 -3.17 -2.02
C ILE A 197 2.12 -1.88 -2.83
N ASP A 198 2.19 -2.01 -4.15
CA ASP A 198 2.04 -0.86 -5.05
C ASP A 198 0.57 -0.53 -5.31
N PHE A 199 -0.38 -1.43 -5.03
CA PHE A 199 -1.82 -1.34 -5.27
C PHE A 199 -2.28 -1.50 -6.74
N VAL A 200 -1.40 -1.92 -7.66
CA VAL A 200 -1.69 -2.22 -9.08
C VAL A 200 -1.24 -3.60 -9.48
N ASP A 201 0.04 -3.89 -9.34
CA ASP A 201 0.64 -5.18 -9.67
C ASP A 201 0.66 -6.05 -8.42
N HIS A 202 0.82 -5.46 -7.24
CA HIS A 202 0.64 -6.12 -5.97
C HIS A 202 -0.43 -5.41 -5.16
N PHE A 203 -1.55 -6.08 -4.91
CA PHE A 203 -2.68 -5.54 -4.14
C PHE A 203 -3.07 -6.53 -3.03
N ALA A 204 -3.42 -6.02 -1.84
CA ALA A 204 -4.02 -6.85 -0.80
C ALA A 204 -5.17 -6.16 -0.07
N TRP A 205 -6.17 -6.95 0.29
CA TRP A 205 -7.21 -6.61 1.27
C TRP A 205 -6.84 -7.18 2.64
N ILE A 206 -7.15 -6.42 3.69
CA ILE A 206 -7.20 -6.93 5.06
C ILE A 206 -8.63 -6.81 5.59
N ALA A 207 -9.11 -7.88 6.22
CA ALA A 207 -10.42 -7.96 6.84
C ALA A 207 -10.28 -7.95 8.34
N PHE A 208 -11.16 -7.22 9.00
CA PHE A 208 -11.26 -7.14 10.44
C PHE A 208 -12.67 -7.47 10.92
N ALA A 209 -12.77 -7.98 12.14
CA ALA A 209 -14.04 -8.18 12.81
C ALA A 209 -14.77 -6.83 13.03
N ASP A 210 -16.05 -6.74 12.70
CA ASP A 210 -16.88 -5.58 13.03
C ASP A 210 -17.73 -5.86 14.27
N ASN A 211 -17.30 -5.34 15.41
CA ASN A 211 -17.98 -5.55 16.70
C ASN A 211 -19.14 -4.57 16.95
N GLY A 212 -19.33 -3.57 16.06
CA GLY A 212 -20.42 -2.59 16.17
C GLY A 212 -20.10 -1.34 16.99
N ASP A 213 -18.88 -1.22 17.50
CA ASP A 213 -18.48 -0.24 18.53
C ASP A 213 -18.29 1.20 18.00
N GLY A 214 -18.41 1.42 16.70
CA GLY A 214 -18.31 2.76 16.10
C GLY A 214 -16.93 3.43 16.18
N ILE A 215 -15.88 2.70 16.59
CA ILE A 215 -14.50 3.21 16.62
C ILE A 215 -13.80 2.88 15.28
N ASP A 216 -13.08 3.86 14.75
CA ASP A 216 -12.48 3.89 13.41
C ASP A 216 -11.29 2.94 13.18
N GLU A 217 -10.88 2.13 14.16
CA GLU A 217 -9.86 1.11 13.93
C GLU A 217 -10.32 -0.25 14.45
N PRO A 218 -10.67 -1.18 13.54
CA PRO A 218 -10.87 -2.57 13.91
C PRO A 218 -9.56 -3.14 14.45
N THR A 219 -9.58 -3.68 15.67
CA THR A 219 -8.36 -4.10 16.37
C THR A 219 -7.94 -5.54 16.09
N GLU A 220 -8.87 -6.39 15.63
CA GLU A 220 -8.58 -7.79 15.32
C GLU A 220 -8.71 -8.03 13.82
N ALA A 221 -7.56 -8.16 13.16
CA ALA A 221 -7.52 -8.66 11.80
C ALA A 221 -7.88 -10.15 11.80
N VAL A 222 -8.75 -10.55 10.86
CA VAL A 222 -9.33 -11.90 10.81
C VAL A 222 -9.01 -12.62 9.50
N GLY A 223 -8.45 -11.92 8.53
CA GLY A 223 -7.99 -12.51 7.28
C GLY A 223 -7.40 -11.48 6.32
N SER A 224 -6.69 -11.97 5.32
CA SER A 224 -6.18 -11.16 4.22
C SER A 224 -6.18 -11.95 2.93
N ALA A 225 -6.28 -11.25 1.82
CA ALA A 225 -6.10 -11.82 0.49
C ALA A 225 -5.37 -10.82 -0.40
N ARG A 226 -4.56 -11.35 -1.31
CA ARG A 226 -3.75 -10.56 -2.23
C ARG A 226 -3.76 -11.16 -3.63
N TYR A 227 -3.40 -10.33 -4.60
CA TYR A 227 -2.89 -10.78 -5.87
C TYR A 227 -1.54 -10.15 -6.17
N ILE A 228 -0.72 -10.85 -6.96
CA ILE A 228 0.51 -10.34 -7.56
C ILE A 228 0.42 -10.61 -9.06
N ARG A 229 0.47 -9.56 -9.88
CA ARG A 229 0.47 -9.66 -11.34
C ARG A 229 1.69 -10.43 -11.79
N VAL A 230 1.48 -11.35 -12.74
CA VAL A 230 2.56 -12.15 -13.34
C VAL A 230 3.00 -11.50 -14.66
N ASP A 231 3.91 -12.16 -15.40
CA ASP A 231 4.44 -11.63 -16.66
C ASP A 231 3.35 -11.24 -17.68
N ASP A 232 2.22 -11.96 -17.68
CA ASP A 232 1.03 -11.55 -18.44
C ASP A 232 0.31 -10.41 -17.71
N PRO A 233 0.22 -9.20 -18.31
CA PRO A 233 -0.46 -8.09 -17.68
C PRO A 233 -1.95 -8.35 -17.44
N ALA A 234 -2.57 -9.35 -18.05
CA ALA A 234 -3.97 -9.70 -17.82
C ALA A 234 -4.17 -10.71 -16.67
N SER A 235 -3.10 -11.25 -16.09
CA SER A 235 -3.16 -12.36 -15.12
C SER A 235 -2.45 -12.02 -13.81
N ALA A 236 -2.98 -12.53 -12.69
CA ALA A 236 -2.36 -12.37 -11.38
C ALA A 236 -2.48 -13.62 -10.50
N GLN A 237 -1.42 -13.94 -9.75
CA GLN A 237 -1.42 -15.01 -8.77
C GLN A 237 -2.09 -14.56 -7.48
N ILE A 238 -3.09 -15.29 -7.01
CA ILE A 238 -3.84 -14.96 -5.79
C ILE A 238 -3.41 -15.82 -4.60
N ALA A 239 -3.54 -15.23 -3.42
CA ALA A 239 -3.12 -15.86 -2.20
C ALA A 239 -3.93 -15.30 -1.02
N PHE A 240 -4.50 -16.16 -0.17
CA PHE A 240 -5.36 -15.71 0.93
C PHE A 240 -5.17 -16.54 2.20
N GLY A 241 -5.64 -16.00 3.33
CA GLY A 241 -5.71 -16.73 4.57
C GLY A 241 -6.64 -16.08 5.58
N VAL A 242 -7.16 -16.90 6.49
CA VAL A 242 -8.20 -16.53 7.46
C VAL A 242 -7.85 -17.13 8.81
N ALA A 243 -7.96 -16.32 9.87
CA ALA A 243 -7.82 -16.72 11.26
C ALA A 243 -8.73 -17.90 11.59
N GLU A 244 -8.26 -18.82 12.43
CA GLU A 244 -8.91 -20.12 12.64
C GLU A 244 -10.38 -20.02 13.10
N ASP A 245 -10.63 -19.12 14.05
CA ASP A 245 -11.97 -18.88 14.62
C ASP A 245 -12.94 -18.21 13.64
N TRP A 246 -12.43 -17.71 12.51
CA TRP A 246 -13.18 -17.05 11.45
C TRP A 246 -13.38 -17.93 10.21
N GLN A 247 -12.88 -19.17 10.24
CA GLN A 247 -13.07 -20.11 9.14
C GLN A 247 -14.49 -20.65 9.07
N ARG A 248 -14.91 -21.05 7.86
CA ARG A 248 -16.27 -21.55 7.57
C ARG A 248 -17.41 -20.55 7.84
N ARG A 249 -17.09 -19.27 8.02
CA ARG A 249 -18.04 -18.15 8.18
C ARG A 249 -18.23 -17.31 6.91
N GLY A 250 -17.57 -17.68 5.81
CA GLY A 250 -17.64 -16.97 4.53
C GLY A 250 -16.53 -15.93 4.29
N VAL A 251 -15.66 -15.67 5.28
CA VAL A 251 -14.60 -14.65 5.19
C VAL A 251 -13.69 -14.81 3.96
N ALA A 252 -13.25 -16.04 3.66
CA ALA A 252 -12.39 -16.28 2.50
C ALA A 252 -13.13 -16.02 1.17
N SER A 253 -14.43 -16.30 1.09
CA SER A 253 -15.23 -15.98 -0.10
C SER A 253 -15.38 -14.47 -0.29
N VAL A 254 -15.63 -13.73 0.79
CA VAL A 254 -15.68 -12.26 0.77
C VAL A 254 -14.34 -11.68 0.30
N LEU A 255 -13.22 -12.16 0.85
CA LEU A 255 -11.89 -11.70 0.48
C LEU A 255 -11.54 -11.97 -1.00
N ILE A 256 -11.89 -13.15 -1.54
CA ILE A 256 -11.66 -13.47 -2.96
C ILE A 256 -12.56 -12.63 -3.88
N ALA A 257 -13.82 -12.42 -3.51
CA ALA A 257 -14.73 -11.53 -4.25
C ALA A 257 -14.23 -10.08 -4.24
N ALA A 258 -13.71 -9.59 -3.10
CA ALA A 258 -13.11 -8.27 -2.99
C ALA A 258 -11.84 -8.14 -3.84
N LEU A 259 -11.00 -9.18 -3.93
CA LEU A 259 -9.89 -9.21 -4.90
C LEU A 259 -10.40 -9.09 -6.33
N GLY A 260 -11.54 -9.72 -6.63
CA GLY A 260 -12.22 -9.59 -7.92
C GLY A 260 -12.52 -8.14 -8.29
N ALA A 261 -13.15 -7.40 -7.36
CA ALA A 261 -13.45 -5.98 -7.55
C ALA A 261 -12.19 -5.14 -7.78
N ALA A 262 -11.12 -5.36 -7.01
CA ALA A 262 -9.85 -4.64 -7.18
C ALA A 262 -9.12 -5.02 -8.48
N ALA A 263 -9.15 -6.30 -8.87
CA ALA A 263 -8.53 -6.80 -10.09
C ALA A 263 -9.17 -6.20 -11.35
N GLN A 264 -10.49 -6.06 -11.36
CA GLN A 264 -11.22 -5.41 -12.46
C GLN A 264 -10.82 -3.94 -12.63
N VAL A 265 -10.68 -3.20 -11.53
CA VAL A 265 -10.18 -1.81 -11.55
C VAL A 265 -8.79 -1.74 -12.20
N ASN A 266 -7.94 -2.74 -11.92
CA ASN A 266 -6.56 -2.79 -12.39
C ASN A 266 -6.36 -3.61 -13.69
N GLY A 267 -7.44 -3.87 -14.43
CA GLY A 267 -7.39 -4.51 -15.75
C GLY A 267 -6.93 -5.97 -15.77
N ILE A 268 -6.94 -6.64 -14.61
CA ILE A 268 -6.68 -8.09 -14.52
C ILE A 268 -7.97 -8.82 -14.91
N THR A 269 -7.85 -9.88 -15.69
CA THR A 269 -8.98 -10.68 -16.20
C THR A 269 -8.89 -12.15 -15.83
N GLU A 270 -7.72 -12.62 -15.40
CA GLU A 270 -7.48 -13.99 -14.99
C GLU A 270 -6.75 -14.06 -13.64
N PHE A 271 -7.12 -15.05 -12.83
CA PHE A 271 -6.39 -15.41 -11.61
C PHE A 271 -5.75 -16.78 -11.73
N THR A 272 -4.55 -16.89 -11.17
CA THR A 272 -3.85 -18.16 -10.95
C THR A 272 -3.66 -18.42 -9.45
N ALA A 273 -3.51 -19.67 -9.05
CA ALA A 273 -3.23 -20.03 -7.67
C ALA A 273 -2.42 -21.34 -7.59
N GLU A 274 -1.53 -21.43 -6.62
CA GLU A 274 -0.87 -22.68 -6.26
C GLU A 274 -1.47 -23.22 -4.97
N VAL A 275 -1.92 -24.47 -5.01
CA VAL A 275 -2.63 -25.08 -3.88
C VAL A 275 -2.14 -26.51 -3.68
N LEU A 276 -1.73 -26.85 -2.46
CA LEU A 276 -1.40 -28.23 -2.12
C LEU A 276 -2.59 -29.16 -2.36
N SER A 277 -2.31 -30.35 -2.90
CA SER A 277 -3.34 -31.34 -3.23
C SER A 277 -4.17 -31.79 -2.02
N GLU A 278 -3.65 -31.69 -0.79
CA GLU A 278 -4.42 -32.00 0.42
C GLU A 278 -5.32 -30.85 0.91
N ASN A 279 -5.15 -29.63 0.40
CA ASN A 279 -5.93 -28.46 0.81
C ASN A 279 -7.28 -28.41 0.06
N LEU A 280 -8.11 -29.44 0.31
CA LEU A 280 -9.41 -29.62 -0.33
C LEU A 280 -10.35 -28.43 -0.08
N ALA A 281 -10.22 -27.76 1.05
CA ALA A 281 -11.01 -26.58 1.38
C ALA A 281 -10.72 -25.41 0.43
N SER A 282 -9.45 -25.11 0.17
CA SER A 282 -9.07 -24.03 -0.76
C SER A 282 -9.41 -24.40 -2.20
N GLN A 283 -9.23 -25.66 -2.59
CA GLN A 283 -9.66 -26.13 -3.91
C GLN A 283 -11.18 -25.98 -4.11
N ALA A 284 -11.99 -26.38 -3.13
CA ALA A 284 -13.45 -26.24 -3.21
C ALA A 284 -13.88 -24.77 -3.27
N LEU A 285 -13.24 -23.92 -2.47
CA LEU A 285 -13.47 -22.48 -2.49
C LEU A 285 -13.13 -21.85 -3.84
N LEU A 286 -11.96 -22.16 -4.40
CA LEU A 286 -11.52 -21.58 -5.67
C LEU A 286 -12.35 -22.09 -6.86
N ARG A 287 -12.80 -23.36 -6.84
CA ARG A 287 -13.77 -23.88 -7.82
C ARG A 287 -15.11 -23.14 -7.78
N LYS A 288 -15.54 -22.62 -6.62
CA LYS A 288 -16.73 -21.75 -6.50
C LYS A 288 -16.60 -20.50 -7.37
N PHE A 289 -15.38 -20.01 -7.56
CA PHE A 289 -15.02 -18.86 -8.40
C PHE A 289 -14.54 -19.29 -9.80
N ALA A 290 -15.03 -20.42 -10.31
CA ALA A 290 -14.74 -20.95 -11.64
C ALA A 290 -13.24 -21.27 -11.91
N MET A 291 -12.42 -21.39 -10.88
CA MET A 291 -11.03 -21.85 -11.04
C MET A 291 -10.99 -23.35 -11.34
N VAL A 292 -10.26 -23.71 -12.39
CA VAL A 292 -9.98 -25.09 -12.78
C VAL A 292 -8.58 -25.44 -12.33
N PHE A 293 -8.36 -26.69 -11.91
CA PHE A 293 -7.08 -27.15 -11.39
C PHE A 293 -6.49 -28.24 -12.27
N ASP A 294 -5.22 -28.06 -12.61
CA ASP A 294 -4.37 -29.07 -13.20
C ASP A 294 -3.35 -29.55 -12.17
N PHE A 295 -2.95 -30.83 -12.27
CA PHE A 295 -1.90 -31.37 -11.42
C PHE A 295 -0.54 -30.82 -11.84
N SER A 296 0.24 -30.33 -10.88
CA SER A 296 1.66 -30.09 -11.06
C SER A 296 2.50 -31.21 -10.43
N GLU A 297 3.79 -31.25 -10.78
CA GLU A 297 4.74 -32.12 -10.09
C GLU A 297 4.90 -31.68 -8.62
N ALA A 298 5.26 -32.61 -7.73
CA ALA A 298 5.48 -32.38 -6.28
C ALA A 298 4.24 -32.24 -5.36
N GLY A 299 3.04 -32.67 -5.80
CA GLY A 299 1.87 -32.75 -4.91
C GLY A 299 1.10 -31.43 -4.76
N GLU A 300 1.38 -30.50 -5.65
CA GLU A 300 0.69 -29.21 -5.80
C GLU A 300 -0.29 -29.27 -6.98
N LEU A 301 -1.25 -28.36 -6.97
CA LEU A 301 -2.20 -28.12 -8.02
C LEU A 301 -2.03 -26.68 -8.50
N HIS A 302 -1.95 -26.50 -9.81
CA HIS A 302 -1.99 -25.19 -10.43
C HIS A 302 -3.44 -24.88 -10.82
N GLY A 303 -4.00 -23.82 -10.25
CA GLY A 303 -5.33 -23.34 -10.53
C GLY A 303 -5.30 -22.15 -11.48
N THR A 304 -6.19 -22.13 -12.47
CA THR A 304 -6.40 -20.99 -13.38
C THR A 304 -7.89 -20.76 -13.59
N GLY A 305 -8.32 -19.51 -13.64
CA GLY A 305 -9.71 -19.16 -13.91
C GLY A 305 -9.89 -17.66 -14.13
N PRO A 306 -11.08 -17.22 -14.57
CA PRO A 306 -11.36 -15.80 -14.69
C PRO A 306 -11.23 -15.11 -13.32
N VAL A 307 -11.02 -13.79 -13.34
CA VAL A 307 -11.13 -12.97 -12.13
C VAL A 307 -12.44 -13.26 -11.42
N ALA A 308 -12.35 -13.40 -10.09
CA ALA A 308 -13.46 -13.74 -9.24
C ALA A 308 -14.63 -12.76 -9.43
N ASP A 309 -15.80 -13.28 -9.76
CA ASP A 309 -17.03 -12.47 -9.81
C ASP A 309 -17.41 -12.01 -8.39
N PRO A 310 -17.42 -10.68 -8.11
CA PRO A 310 -17.75 -10.16 -6.78
C PRO A 310 -19.12 -10.60 -6.27
N SER A 311 -20.10 -10.79 -7.16
CA SER A 311 -21.49 -11.12 -6.82
C SER A 311 -21.66 -12.50 -6.16
N ILE A 312 -20.62 -13.34 -6.22
CA ILE A 312 -20.59 -14.66 -5.58
C ILE A 312 -20.56 -14.55 -4.04
N ALA A 313 -20.08 -13.43 -3.50
CA ALA A 313 -19.96 -13.25 -2.04
C ALA A 313 -20.22 -11.82 -1.53
N LEU A 314 -20.47 -10.87 -2.42
CA LEU A 314 -20.79 -9.48 -2.09
C LEU A 314 -22.13 -9.10 -2.74
N SER A 315 -22.90 -8.24 -2.09
CA SER A 315 -23.98 -7.50 -2.74
C SER A 315 -23.42 -6.49 -3.75
N ASP A 316 -24.29 -6.00 -4.65
CA ASP A 316 -23.88 -5.00 -5.65
C ASP A 316 -23.30 -3.73 -5.00
N ASP A 317 -23.93 -3.24 -3.92
CA ASP A 317 -23.46 -2.07 -3.16
C ASP A 317 -22.09 -2.32 -2.50
N GLU A 318 -21.89 -3.51 -1.92
CA GLU A 318 -20.60 -3.89 -1.32
C GLU A 318 -19.51 -4.04 -2.39
N ALA A 319 -19.83 -4.65 -3.53
CA ALA A 319 -18.90 -4.79 -4.65
C ALA A 319 -18.49 -3.43 -5.24
N GLU A 320 -19.45 -2.52 -5.41
CA GLU A 320 -19.18 -1.16 -5.88
C GLU A 320 -18.30 -0.39 -4.87
N ALA A 321 -18.61 -0.46 -3.58
CA ALA A 321 -17.80 0.18 -2.54
C ALA A 321 -16.37 -0.36 -2.51
N MET A 322 -16.17 -1.67 -2.70
CA MET A 322 -14.83 -2.27 -2.82
C MET A 322 -14.09 -1.76 -4.05
N ALA A 323 -14.75 -1.69 -5.20
CA ALA A 323 -14.17 -1.17 -6.43
C ALA A 323 -13.80 0.32 -6.28
N GLN A 324 -14.64 1.11 -5.62
CA GLN A 324 -14.34 2.52 -5.30
C GLN A 324 -13.17 2.65 -4.34
N ALA A 325 -13.08 1.83 -3.29
CA ALA A 325 -11.95 1.85 -2.36
C ALA A 325 -10.64 1.41 -3.01
N ALA A 326 -10.68 0.39 -3.87
CA ALA A 326 -9.54 -0.02 -4.71
C ALA A 326 -9.15 1.09 -5.66
N ALA A 327 -10.10 1.63 -6.42
CA ALA A 327 -9.86 2.74 -7.34
C ALA A 327 -9.33 3.98 -6.62
N LEU A 328 -9.77 4.28 -5.40
CA LEU A 328 -9.23 5.41 -4.64
C LEU A 328 -7.76 5.17 -4.31
N ILE A 329 -7.39 3.99 -3.78
CA ILE A 329 -5.99 3.76 -3.43
C ILE A 329 -5.09 3.65 -4.67
N THR A 330 -5.63 3.12 -5.78
CA THR A 330 -4.98 3.05 -7.09
C THR A 330 -4.90 4.42 -7.78
N GLN A 331 -5.92 5.28 -7.73
CA GLN A 331 -5.91 6.62 -8.38
C GLN A 331 -5.21 7.69 -7.57
N VAL A 332 -5.00 7.44 -6.28
CA VAL A 332 -4.04 8.25 -5.54
C VAL A 332 -2.62 7.84 -6.00
N GLN A 333 -2.44 6.77 -6.81
CA GLN A 333 -1.25 6.58 -7.65
C GLN A 333 -1.35 7.35 -8.96
#